data_AF-A0A7X9GB42-F1
#
_entry.id   AF-A0A7X9GB42-F1
#
_cell.length_a   1.000
_cell.length_b   1.000
_cell.length_c   1.000
_cell.angle_alpha   90.00
_cell.angle_beta   90.00
_cell.angle_gamma   90.00
#
_symmetry.space_group_name_H-M   'P 1'
#
loop_
_entity.id
_entity.type
_entity.pdbx_description
1 polymer ?
#
loop_
_entity_poly.entity_id
_entity_poly.type
_entity_poly.pdbx_seq_one_letter_code
_entity_poly.pdbx_strand_id
1 'polypeptide(L)' 'MKLTNSEKRTIEEVMKEVIKRNPKGIDTRTLITDVHSVIRTSIPNANRYHISGMIAWIVASTDSKLIVRTPGYSVIA' A
#
# COMPACT_ATOMS: atom_id res chain seq x y z
N MET A 1 -12.34 6.25 11.66
CA MET A 1 -13.59 5.96 10.94
C MET A 1 -13.40 4.69 10.13
N LYS A 2 -14.38 3.78 10.13
CA LYS A 2 -14.24 2.47 9.49
C LYS A 2 -14.51 2.60 7.99
N LEU A 3 -13.61 2.09 7.16
CA LEU A 3 -13.82 1.98 5.71
C LEU A 3 -14.83 0.87 5.38
N THR A 4 -15.67 1.13 4.39
CA THR A 4 -16.53 0.14 3.75
C THR A 4 -15.71 -0.89 2.97
N ASN A 5 -16.35 -2.01 2.60
CA ASN A 5 -15.66 -3.05 1.82
C ASN A 5 -15.31 -2.59 0.40
N SER A 6 -16.15 -1.76 -0.22
CA SER A 6 -15.88 -1.19 -1.55
C SER A 6 -14.66 -0.26 -1.51
N GLU A 7 -14.59 0.63 -0.52
CA GLU A 7 -13.45 1.53 -0.34
C GLU A 7 -12.15 0.74 -0.13
N LYS A 8 -12.17 -0.32 0.69
CA LYS A 8 -11.00 -1.20 0.85
C LYS A 8 -10.58 -1.85 -0.46
N ARG A 9 -11.55 -2.27 -1.29
CA ARG A 9 -11.25 -2.89 -2.58
C ARG A 9 -10.59 -1.90 -3.55
N THR A 10 -11.06 -0.66 -3.58
CA THR A 10 -10.42 0.41 -4.37
C THR A 10 -8.99 0.66 -3.90
N ILE A 11 -8.74 0.69 -2.58
CA ILE A 11 -7.37 0.82 -2.05
C ILE A 11 -6.49 -0.35 -2.51
N GLU A 12 -7.01 -1.57 -2.46
CA GLU A 12 -6.31 -2.78 -2.90
C GLU A 12 -5.88 -2.69 -4.37
N GLU A 13 -6.78 -2.25 -5.25
CA GLU A 13 -6.51 -2.08 -6.68
C GLU A 13 -5.44 -1.04 -6.94
N VAL A 14 -5.53 0.13 -6.29
CA VAL A 14 -4.51 1.19 -6.38
C VAL A 14 -3.15 0.69 -5.88
N MET A 15 -3.11 -0.06 -4.76
CA MET A 15 -1.87 -0.66 -4.25
C MET A 15 -1.24 -1.60 -5.29
N LYS A 16 -2.05 -2.46 -5.94
CA LYS A 16 -1.59 -3.38 -6.99
C LYS A 16 -1.02 -2.63 -8.20
N GLU A 17 -1.65 -1.54 -8.63
CA GLU A 17 -1.16 -0.72 -9.74
C GLU A 17 0.16 -0.01 -9.42
N VAL A 18 0.32 0.54 -8.21
CA VAL A 18 1.59 1.15 -7.77
C VAL A 18 2.70 0.10 -7.74
N ILE A 19 2.42 -1.11 -7.23
CA ILE A 19 3.41 -2.20 -7.18
C ILE A 19 3.81 -2.65 -8.59
N LYS A 20 2.85 -2.88 -9.50
CA LYS A 20 3.13 -3.29 -10.89
C LYS A 20 4.03 -2.30 -11.63
N ARG A 21 3.93 -1.01 -11.33
CA ARG A 21 4.81 0.05 -11.89
C ARG A 21 6.25 -0.01 -11.35
N ASN A 22 6.49 -0.77 -10.28
CA ASN A 22 7.78 -0.87 -9.59
C ASN A 22 8.26 -2.33 -9.56
N PRO A 23 8.65 -2.93 -10.71
CA PRO A 23 8.99 -4.35 -10.81
C PRO A 23 10.25 -4.77 -10.02
N LYS A 24 11.09 -3.81 -9.61
CA LYS A 24 12.27 -4.04 -8.76
C LYS A 24 11.96 -4.02 -7.26
N GLY A 25 10.68 -3.89 -6.92
CA GLY A 25 10.20 -3.64 -5.56
C GLY A 25 10.06 -2.16 -5.25
N ILE A 26 9.26 -1.86 -4.23
CA ILE A 26 8.95 -0.50 -3.78
C ILE A 26 9.15 -0.39 -2.27
N ASP A 27 9.66 0.76 -1.82
CA ASP A 27 9.71 1.11 -0.41
C ASP A 27 8.29 1.24 0.16
N THR A 28 8.02 0.56 1.25
CA THR A 28 6.69 0.56 1.89
C THR A 28 6.17 1.96 2.26
N ARG A 29 7.02 2.90 2.68
CA ARG A 29 6.59 4.29 2.97
C ARG A 29 6.25 5.04 1.69
N THR A 30 7.00 4.82 0.62
CA THR A 30 6.69 5.37 -0.71
C THR A 30 5.36 4.81 -1.21
N LEU A 31 5.17 3.49 -1.15
CA LEU A 31 3.89 2.83 -1.50
C LEU A 31 2.71 3.43 -0.74
N ILE A 32 2.81 3.55 0.59
CA ILE A 32 1.75 4.14 1.41
C ILE A 32 1.47 5.59 1.00
N THR A 33 2.50 6.36 0.70
CA THR A 33 2.37 7.78 0.33
C THR A 33 1.71 7.95 -1.03
N ASP A 34 2.14 7.18 -2.02
CA ASP A 34 1.62 7.23 -3.38
C ASP A 34 0.18 6.73 -3.44
N VAL A 35 -0.15 5.67 -2.71
CA VAL A 35 -1.52 5.18 -2.62
C VAL A 35 -2.40 6.22 -1.92
N HIS A 36 -1.93 6.80 -0.82
CA HIS A 36 -2.68 7.82 -0.07
C HIS A 36 -2.95 9.07 -0.91
N SER A 37 -1.99 9.52 -1.73
CA SER A 37 -2.17 10.69 -2.57
C SER A 37 -3.24 10.45 -3.65
N VAL A 38 -3.31 9.24 -4.21
CA VAL A 38 -4.32 8.86 -5.21
C VAL A 38 -5.71 8.75 -4.60
N ILE A 39 -5.87 8.12 -3.43
CA ILE A 39 -7.20 7.82 -2.88
C ILE A 39 -7.79 8.95 -2.03
N ARG A 40 -6.99 9.93 -1.58
CA ARG A 40 -7.44 10.96 -0.62
C ARG A 40 -8.66 11.74 -1.10
N THR A 41 -8.79 11.96 -2.41
CA THR A 41 -9.90 12.70 -3.02
C THR A 41 -11.17 11.87 -3.13
N SER A 42 -11.06 10.57 -3.41
CA SER A 42 -12.19 9.67 -3.58
C SER A 42 -12.66 9.01 -2.28
N ILE A 43 -11.75 8.82 -1.32
CA ILE A 43 -12.01 8.18 -0.02
C ILE A 43 -11.46 9.10 1.08
N PRO A 44 -12.16 10.19 1.44
CA PRO A 44 -11.66 11.20 2.37
C PRO A 44 -11.39 10.66 3.78
N ASN A 45 -12.00 9.52 4.14
CA ASN A 45 -11.79 8.85 5.42
C ASN A 45 -10.63 7.84 5.41
N ALA A 46 -10.04 7.57 4.23
CA ALA A 46 -8.84 6.77 4.14
C ALA A 46 -7.66 7.54 4.72
N ASN A 47 -6.79 6.82 5.42
CA ASN A 47 -5.59 7.39 5.99
C ASN A 47 -4.45 6.38 5.80
N ARG A 48 -3.22 6.83 6.08
CA ARG A 48 -2.02 6.01 5.92
C ARG A 48 -2.05 4.71 6.73
N TYR A 49 -2.74 4.67 7.87
CA TYR A 49 -2.84 3.46 8.70
C TYR A 49 -3.71 2.39 8.05
N HIS A 50 -4.82 2.77 7.40
CA HIS A 50 -5.64 1.84 6.64
C HIS A 50 -4.83 1.17 5.53
N ILE A 51 -4.05 1.96 4.78
CA ILE A 51 -3.18 1.45 3.70
C ILE A 51 -2.08 0.55 4.27
N SER A 52 -1.44 0.98 5.37
CA SER A 52 -0.39 0.21 6.04
C SER A 52 -0.89 -1.16 6.51
N GLY A 53 -2.12 -1.22 7.05
CA GLY A 53 -2.75 -2.47 7.49
C GLY A 53 -3.04 -3.46 6.36
N MET A 54 -3.05 -3.01 5.11
CA MET A 54 -3.28 -3.86 3.93
C MET A 54 -2.00 -4.40 3.30
N ILE A 55 -0.81 -3.94 3.75
CA ILE A 55 0.47 -4.33 3.14
C ILE A 55 0.67 -5.84 3.19
N ALA A 56 0.46 -6.48 4.34
CA ALA A 56 0.67 -7.92 4.50
C ALA A 56 -0.20 -8.74 3.53
N TRP A 57 -1.47 -8.34 3.36
CA TRP A 57 -2.39 -8.95 2.39
C TRP A 57 -1.91 -8.74 0.95
N ILE A 58 -1.51 -7.53 0.62
CA ILE A 58 -1.06 -7.18 -0.73
C ILE A 58 0.17 -7.99 -1.12
N VAL A 59 1.18 -8.11 -0.25
CA VAL A 59 2.38 -8.94 -0.49
C VAL A 59 1.98 -10.38 -0.80
N ALA A 60 1.14 -10.97 0.05
CA ALA A 60 0.68 -12.35 -0.14
C ALA A 60 -0.11 -12.55 -1.44
N SER A 61 -0.81 -11.52 -1.93
CA SER A 61 -1.69 -11.60 -3.10
C SER A 61 -1.04 -11.22 -4.44
N THR A 62 0.19 -10.68 -4.45
CA THR A 62 0.80 -10.08 -5.66
C THR A 62 2.12 -10.71 -6.08
N ASP A 63 2.62 -11.72 -5.37
CA ASP A 63 3.97 -12.34 -5.59
C ASP A 63 5.09 -11.30 -5.77
N SER A 64 4.89 -10.11 -5.18
CA SER A 64 5.72 -8.94 -5.38
C SER A 64 6.61 -8.71 -4.17
N LYS A 65 7.87 -8.37 -4.43
CA LYS A 65 8.86 -8.07 -3.38
C LYS A 65 8.66 -6.64 -2.88
N LEU A 66 8.53 -6.46 -1.57
CA LEU A 66 8.49 -5.13 -0.96
C LEU A 66 9.81 -4.83 -0.26
N ILE A 67 10.29 -3.60 -0.40
CA ILE A 67 11.46 -3.13 0.33
C ILE A 67 10.95 -2.57 1.66
N VAL A 68 11.20 -3.31 2.74
CA VAL A 68 10.76 -2.93 4.09
C VAL A 68 11.88 -2.14 4.76
N ARG A 69 11.65 -0.85 5.01
CA ARG A 69 12.55 -0.01 5.82
C ARG A 69 12.07 0.03 7.26
N THR A 70 12.64 -0.84 8.09
CA THR A 70 12.54 -0.74 9.56
C THR A 70 13.38 0.43 10.08
N PRO A 71 13.00 1.08 11.19
CA PRO A 71 13.87 2.07 11.84
C PRO A 71 15.17 1.36 12.28
N GLY A 72 16.28 1.66 11.61
CA GLY A 72 17.62 1.14 11.94
C GLY A 72 18.26 0.20 10.91
N TYR A 73 17.51 -0.38 9.96
CA TYR A 73 18.06 -1.23 8.88
C TYR A 73 17.00 -1.50 7.79
N SER A 74 17.45 -1.68 6.54
CA SER A 74 16.58 -2.06 5.41
C SER A 74 16.64 -3.57 5.22
N VAL A 75 15.51 -4.27 5.31
CA VAL A 75 15.41 -5.71 5.02
C VAL A 75 14.72 -5.86 3.67
N ILE A 76 15.34 -6.60 2.76
CA ILE A 76 14.68 -7.07 1.53
C ILE A 76 13.90 -8.32 1.94
N ALA A 77 12.58 -8.25 1.90
CA ALA A 77 11.67 -9.37 2.16
C ALA A 77 11.18 -9.97 0.84
#